data_AF-A0A7X7VUV9-F1
#
_entry.id   AF-A0A7X7VUV9-F1
#
_cell.length_a   1.000
_cell.length_b   1.000
_cell.length_c   1.000
_cell.angle_alpha   90.00
_cell.angle_beta   90.00
_cell.angle_gamma   90.00
#
_symmetry.space_group_name_H-M   'P 1'
#
loop_
_entity.id
_entity.type
_entity.pdbx_description
1 polymer ?
#
loop_
_entity_poly.entity_id
_entity_poly.type
_entity_poly.pdbx_seq_one_letter_code
_entity_poly.pdbx_strand_id
1 'polypeptide(L)'
;MNGFLKFSRGVDGLNTVVGKATMWLILATTIISAGNAIVRKVFNTSSNSLLEIQWYLFAAVFLLGAGYGFLKNSHVRIDFISS
;
A
#
# COMPACT_ATOMS: atom_id res chain seq x y z
N MET A 1 -8.96 12.93 -30.95
CA MET A 1 -7.80 12.82 -30.03
C MET A 1 -8.06 13.42 -28.63
N ASN A 2 -8.80 14.52 -28.47
CA ASN A 2 -9.04 15.13 -27.15
C ASN A 2 -9.82 14.27 -26.14
N GLY A 3 -10.71 13.37 -26.58
CA GLY A 3 -11.45 12.48 -25.68
C GLY A 3 -10.56 11.47 -24.95
N PHE A 4 -9.65 10.82 -25.68
CA PHE A 4 -8.71 9.85 -25.11
C PHE A 4 -7.71 10.50 -24.13
N LEU A 5 -7.27 11.73 -24.42
CA LEU A 5 -6.40 12.48 -23.50
C LEU A 5 -7.13 12.89 -22.20
N LYS A 6 -8.41 13.26 -22.28
CA LYS A 6 -9.22 13.53 -21.08
C LYS A 6 -9.42 12.27 -20.24
N PHE A 7 -9.67 11.14 -20.88
CA PHE A 7 -9.78 9.85 -20.20
C PHE A 7 -8.48 9.48 -19.48
N SER A 8 -7.34 9.57 -20.16
CA SER A 8 -6.02 9.30 -19.55
C SER A 8 -5.78 10.15 -18.29
N ARG A 9 -6.04 11.47 -18.38
CA ARG A 9 -5.89 12.37 -17.22
C ARG A 9 -6.84 12.01 -16.07
N GLY A 10 -8.04 11.50 -16.37
CA GLY A 10 -8.98 11.00 -15.37
C GLY A 10 -8.42 9.78 -14.63
N VAL A 11 -7.83 8.84 -15.36
CA VAL A 11 -7.17 7.65 -14.78
C VAL A 11 -5.98 8.06 -13.91
N ASP A 12 -5.14 9.00 -14.36
CA ASP A 12 -4.02 9.53 -13.57
C ASP A 12 -4.49 10.20 -12.27
N GLY A 13 -5.61 10.95 -12.35
CA GLY A 13 -6.25 11.56 -11.20
C GLY A 13 -6.75 10.51 -10.19
N LEU A 14 -7.43 9.47 -10.67
CA LEU A 14 -7.89 8.35 -9.85
C LEU A 14 -6.71 7.65 -9.16
N ASN A 15 -5.65 7.33 -9.89
CA ASN A 15 -4.44 6.72 -9.33
C ASN A 15 -3.80 7.61 -8.27
N THR A 16 -3.83 8.93 -8.45
CA THR A 16 -3.30 9.88 -7.45
C THR A 16 -4.13 9.88 -6.16
N VAL A 17 -5.45 9.86 -6.26
CA VAL A 17 -6.35 9.82 -5.09
C VAL A 17 -6.22 8.48 -4.36
N VAL A 18 -6.28 7.37 -5.09
CA VAL A 18 -6.14 6.02 -4.51
C VAL A 18 -4.76 5.85 -3.87
N GLY A 19 -3.69 6.29 -4.54
CA GLY A 19 -2.34 6.25 -3.99
C GLY A 19 -2.20 7.03 -2.69
N LYS A 20 -2.77 8.25 -2.63
CA LYS A 20 -2.77 9.06 -1.40
C LYS A 20 -3.60 8.45 -0.28
N ALA A 21 -4.77 7.88 -0.59
CA ALA A 21 -5.58 7.18 0.40
C ALA A 21 -4.86 5.94 0.94
N THR A 22 -4.16 5.20 0.08
CA THR A 22 -3.44 3.98 0.43
C THR A 22 -2.30 4.24 1.43
N MET A 23 -1.66 5.41 1.40
CA MET A 23 -0.63 5.79 2.39
C MET A 23 -1.15 5.74 3.84
N TRP A 24 -2.44 6.01 4.06
CA TRP A 24 -3.04 5.90 5.40
C TRP A 24 -3.20 4.46 5.87
N LEU A 25 -3.36 3.50 4.94
CA LEU A 25 -3.42 2.07 5.28
C LEU A 25 -2.08 1.56 5.81
N ILE A 26 -0.96 2.14 5.36
CA ILE A 26 0.37 1.86 5.91
C ILE A 26 0.42 2.27 7.39
N LEU A 27 -0.01 3.49 7.70
CA LEU A 27 -0.04 3.96 9.09
C LEU A 27 -0.93 3.07 9.95
N ALA A 28 -2.11 2.67 9.45
CA ALA A 28 -3.01 1.77 10.14
C ALA A 28 -2.38 0.40 10.40
N THR A 29 -1.76 -0.23 9.40
CA THR A 29 -1.12 -1.55 9.59
C THR A 29 0.06 -1.47 10.55
N THR A 30 0.84 -0.38 10.55
CA THR A 30 1.93 -0.17 11.50
C THR A 30 1.41 -0.07 12.94
N ILE A 31 0.35 0.70 13.18
CA ILE A 31 -0.25 0.84 14.53
C ILE A 31 -0.80 -0.51 15.02
N ILE A 32 -1.49 -1.27 14.16
CA ILE A 32 -2.02 -2.58 14.52
C ILE A 32 -0.88 -3.56 14.84
N SER A 33 0.18 -3.57 14.02
CA SER A 33 1.35 -4.42 14.22
C SER A 33 2.07 -4.10 15.53
N ALA A 34 2.29 -2.82 15.80
CA ALA A 34 2.91 -2.34 17.04
C ALA A 34 2.06 -2.69 18.27
N GLY A 35 0.75 -2.43 18.20
CA GLY A 35 -0.19 -2.78 19.27
C GLY A 35 -0.19 -4.28 19.56
N ASN A 36 -0.25 -5.12 18.53
CA ASN A 36 -0.19 -6.57 18.69
C ASN A 36 1.14 -7.03 19.31
N ALA A 37 2.28 -6.42 18.92
CA ALA A 37 3.58 -6.71 19.50
C ALA A 37 3.68 -6.32 20.98
N ILE A 38 3.15 -5.16 21.36
CA ILE A 38 3.10 -4.69 22.76
C ILE A 38 2.25 -5.65 23.60
N VAL A 39 1.04 -5.99 23.13
CA VAL A 39 0.15 -6.89 23.86
C VAL A 39 0.81 -8.26 24.06
N ARG A 40 1.45 -8.80 23.01
CA ARG A 40 2.19 -10.06 23.11
C ARG A 40 3.36 -9.97 24.09
N LYS A 41 4.04 -8.82 24.18
CA LYS A 41 5.20 -8.66 25.07
C LYS A 41 4.80 -8.45 26.54
N VAL A 42 3.74 -7.70 26.80
CA VAL A 42 3.31 -7.33 28.16
C VAL A 42 2.37 -8.37 28.75
N PHE A 43 1.43 -8.89 27.96
CA PHE A 43 0.35 -9.76 28.43
C PHE A 43 0.51 -11.22 27.97
N ASN A 44 1.56 -11.54 27.20
CA ASN A 44 1.82 -12.87 26.64
C ASN A 44 0.61 -13.47 25.87
N THR A 45 -0.24 -12.60 25.32
CA THR A 45 -1.43 -12.97 24.55
C THR A 45 -1.37 -12.35 23.16
N SER A 46 -1.96 -13.00 22.17
CA SER A 46 -2.03 -12.53 20.79
C SER A 46 -3.35 -12.96 20.20
N SER A 47 -3.95 -12.14 19.35
CA SER A 47 -5.14 -12.53 18.59
C SER A 47 -4.76 -12.93 17.17
N ASN A 48 -5.30 -14.06 16.70
CA ASN A 48 -5.13 -14.48 15.30
C ASN A 48 -5.80 -13.49 14.34
N SER A 49 -6.94 -12.91 14.71
CA SER A 49 -7.63 -11.90 13.88
C SER A 49 -6.80 -10.63 13.69
N LEU A 50 -6.03 -10.23 14.72
CA LEU A 50 -5.12 -9.09 14.62
C LEU A 50 -3.91 -9.40 13.72
N LEU A 51 -3.48 -10.65 13.64
CA LEU A 51 -2.48 -11.07 12.67
C LEU A 51 -3.06 -11.05 11.25
N GLU A 52 -4.22 -11.67 11.02
CA GLU A 52 -4.84 -11.73 9.69
C GLU A 52 -5.10 -10.34 9.10
N ILE A 53 -5.61 -9.39 9.90
CA ILE A 53 -5.87 -8.03 9.40
C ILE A 53 -4.59 -7.29 8.99
N GLN A 54 -3.44 -7.58 9.63
CA GLN A 54 -2.15 -7.02 9.20
C GLN A 54 -1.79 -7.50 7.80
N TRP A 55 -1.97 -8.79 7.52
CA TRP A 55 -1.72 -9.37 6.20
C TRP A 55 -2.66 -8.77 5.14
N TYR A 56 -3.95 -8.62 5.45
CA TYR A 56 -4.90 -8.03 4.50
C TYR A 56 -4.64 -6.55 4.23
N LEU A 57 -4.34 -5.76 5.27
CA LEU A 57 -4.01 -4.35 5.10
C LEU A 57 -2.70 -4.18 4.32
N PHE A 58 -1.71 -5.02 4.58
CA PHE A 58 -0.46 -5.00 3.85
C PHE A 58 -0.68 -5.35 2.37
N ALA A 59 -1.45 -6.40 2.07
CA ALA A 59 -1.81 -6.75 0.70
C ALA A 59 -2.57 -5.62 -0.01
N ALA A 60 -3.53 -4.99 0.67
CA ALA A 60 -4.28 -3.84 0.14
C ALA A 60 -3.35 -2.66 -0.19
N VAL A 61 -2.36 -2.38 0.66
CA VAL A 61 -1.35 -1.34 0.39
C VAL A 61 -0.62 -1.59 -0.92
N PHE A 62 -0.15 -2.81 -1.14
CA PHE A 62 0.58 -3.15 -2.36
C PHE A 62 -0.31 -3.09 -3.59
N LEU A 63 -1.52 -3.67 -3.51
CA LEU A 63 -2.40 -3.79 -4.67
C LEU A 63 -2.97 -2.43 -5.11
N LEU A 64 -3.38 -1.60 -4.14
CA LEU A 64 -3.93 -0.26 -4.40
C LEU A 64 -2.83 0.78 -4.67
N GLY A 65 -1.66 0.64 -4.04
CA GLY A 65 -0.54 1.55 -4.18
C GLY A 65 0.27 1.36 -5.47
N ALA A 66 0.23 0.16 -6.08
CA ALA A 66 1.03 -0.16 -7.26
C ALA A 66 0.79 0.81 -8.43
N GLY A 67 -0.48 1.12 -8.74
CA GLY A 67 -0.82 2.04 -9.82
C GLY A 67 -0.26 3.45 -9.64
N TYR A 68 -0.27 3.95 -8.39
CA TYR A 68 0.34 5.24 -8.06
C TYR A 68 1.87 5.21 -8.14
N GLY A 69 2.50 4.11 -7.71
CA GLY A 69 3.94 3.91 -7.85
C GLY A 69 4.39 3.90 -9.32
N PHE A 70 3.64 3.22 -10.19
CA PHE A 70 3.88 3.25 -11.63
C PHE A 70 3.69 4.66 -12.22
N LEU A 71 2.63 5.38 -11.84
CA LEU A 71 2.41 6.76 -12.27
C LEU A 71 3.58 7.69 -11.90
N LYS A 72 4.26 7.44 -10.78
CA LYS A 72 5.42 8.20 -10.30
C LYS A 72 6.77 7.66 -10.78
N ASN A 73 6.79 6.62 -11.61
CA ASN A 73 8.02 5.92 -12.02
C ASN A 73 8.90 5.51 -10.82
N SER A 74 8.29 5.22 -9.67
CA SER A 74 9.00 4.81 -8.46
C SER A 74 9.20 3.30 -8.35
N HIS A 75 8.89 2.55 -9.41
CA HIS A 75 9.12 1.12 -9.48
C HIS A 75 10.64 0.85 -9.46
N VAL A 76 11.10 0.10 -8.47
CA VAL A 76 12.49 -0.36 -8.41
C VAL A 76 12.70 -1.36 -9.54
N ARG A 77 13.46 -0.95 -10.56
CA ARG A 77 13.94 -1.85 -11.60
C ARG A 77 15.13 -2.62 -11.04
N ILE A 78 14.98 -3.94 -10.92
CA ILE A 78 16.09 -4.82 -10.56
C ILE A 78 16.71 -5.29 -11.87
N ASP A 79 17.73 -4.58 -12.34
CA ASP A 79 18.51 -4.97 -13.51
C ASP A 79 19.55 -6.03 -13.06
N PHE A 80 19.35 -7.28 -13.48
CA PHE A 80 20.24 -8.41 -13.12
C PHE A 80 21.56 -8.42 -13.92
N ILE A 81 21.63 -7.67 -15.01
CA ILE A 81 22.81 -7.49 -15.84
C ILE A 81 23.03 -5.99 -15.95
N SER A 82 23.89 -5.42 -15.11
CA SER A 82 24.39 -4.06 -15.32
C SER A 82 25.52 -4.13 -16.34
N SER A 83 25.35 -3.45 -17.47
CA SER A 83 26.48 -3.08 -18.34
C SER A 83 27.16 -1.84 -17.80
#